data_AF-A0A947NKW1-F1
#
_entry.id   AF-A0A947NKW1-F1
#
_cell.length_a   1.000
_cell.length_b   1.000
_cell.length_c   1.000
_cell.angle_alpha   90.00
_cell.angle_beta   90.00
_cell.angle_gamma   90.00
#
_symmetry.space_group_name_H-M   'P 1'
#
loop_
_entity.id
_entity.type
_entity.pdbx_description
1 polymer ?
#
loop_
_entity_poly.entity_id
_entity_poly.type
_entity_poly.pdbx_seq_one_letter_code
_entity_poly.pdbx_strand_id
1 'polypeptide(L)' 'MRGSLVVESLYEGAYEATLENGLRILVDEVPQSRSVCVGVWVRVGSRDDPETCPGLAHFLEHLAFKGTETRDA' A
#
# COMPACT_ATOMS: atom_id res chain seq x y z
N MET A 1 -17.63 12.05 -15.84
CA MET A 1 -17.11 10.94 -16.66
C MET A 1 -16.30 10.08 -15.70
N ARG A 2 -16.74 8.88 -15.34
CA ARG A 2 -15.91 7.96 -14.53
C ARG A 2 -14.87 7.36 -15.47
N GLY A 3 -13.59 7.55 -15.21
CA GLY A 3 -12.54 6.84 -15.95
C GLY A 3 -12.76 5.35 -15.77
N SER A 4 -12.76 4.59 -16.87
CA SER A 4 -12.81 3.13 -16.76
C SER A 4 -11.48 2.69 -16.17
N LEU A 5 -11.50 2.05 -14.99
CA LEU A 5 -10.33 1.39 -14.44
C LEU A 5 -9.86 0.33 -15.44
N VAL A 6 -8.61 0.43 -15.87
CA VAL A 6 -7.97 -0.58 -16.71
C VAL A 6 -7.24 -1.55 -15.80
N VAL A 7 -7.48 -2.84 -16.00
CA VAL A 7 -6.80 -3.93 -15.31
C VAL A 7 -5.95 -4.67 -16.33
N GLU A 8 -4.66 -4.79 -16.04
CA GLU A 8 -3.66 -5.43 -16.91
C GLU A 8 -3.18 -6.73 -16.26
N SER A 9 -2.92 -7.76 -17.08
CA SER A 9 -2.30 -9.01 -16.60
C SER A 9 -0.79 -8.90 -16.73
N LEU A 10 -0.07 -9.19 -15.65
CA LEU A 10 1.39 -9.25 -15.63
C LEU A 10 1.88 -10.64 -16.04
N TYR A 11 1.24 -11.67 -15.50
CA TYR A 11 1.38 -13.09 -15.82
C TYR A 11 0.11 -13.83 -15.36
N GLU A 12 0.02 -15.14 -15.63
CA GLU A 12 -1.14 -15.95 -15.23
C GLU A 12 -1.40 -15.85 -13.72
N GLY A 13 -2.60 -15.40 -13.34
CA GLY A 13 -2.98 -15.19 -11.93
C GLY A 13 -2.51 -13.88 -11.31
N ALA A 14 -1.69 -13.06 -11.99
CA ALA A 14 -1.23 -11.77 -11.49
C ALA A 14 -1.69 -10.59 -12.33
N TYR A 15 -2.21 -9.58 -11.63
CA TYR A 15 -2.87 -8.41 -12.22
C TYR A 15 -2.38 -7.12 -11.60
N GLU A 16 -2.39 -6.05 -12.40
CA GLU A 16 -2.18 -4.69 -11.92
C GLU A 16 -3.27 -3.72 -12.38
N ALA A 17 -3.51 -2.69 -11.58
CA ALA A 17 -4.36 -1.57 -11.95
C ALA A 17 -3.87 -0.28 -11.27
N THR A 18 -4.09 0.86 -11.91
CA THR A 18 -3.80 2.17 -11.32
C THR A 18 -5.10 2.96 -11.18
N LEU A 19 -5.40 3.40 -9.96
CA LEU A 19 -6.57 4.23 -9.67
C LEU A 19 -6.38 5.67 -10.18
N GLU A 20 -7.48 6.41 -10.31
CA GLU A 20 -7.46 7.82 -10.74
C GLU A 20 -6.59 8.73 -9.84
N ASN A 21 -6.42 8.36 -8.56
CA ASN A 21 -5.56 9.09 -7.61
C ASN A 21 -4.07 8.67 -7.67
N GLY A 22 -3.70 7.77 -8.59
CA GLY A 22 -2.33 7.28 -8.77
C GLY A 22 -1.94 6.09 -7.90
N LEU A 23 -2.83 5.58 -7.03
CA LEU A 23 -2.54 4.36 -6.26
C LEU A 23 -2.48 3.15 -7.21
N ARG A 24 -1.37 2.42 -7.15
CA ARG A 24 -1.18 1.15 -7.86
C ARG A 24 -1.64 -0.01 -6.98
N ILE A 25 -2.42 -0.91 -7.56
CA ILE A 25 -2.89 -2.14 -6.94
C ILE A 25 -2.27 -3.30 -7.69
N LEU A 26 -1.67 -4.22 -6.94
CA LEU A 26 -1.12 -5.47 -7.46
C LEU A 26 -1.85 -6.62 -6.75
N VAL A 27 -2.29 -7.61 -7.53
CA VAL A 27 -2.97 -8.81 -7.02
C VAL A 27 -2.29 -10.03 -7.62
N ASP A 28 -1.98 -11.01 -6.77
CA ASP A 28 -1.51 -12.32 -7.18
C ASP A 28 -2.45 -13.38 -6.59
N GLU A 29 -3.12 -14.13 -7.46
CA GLU A 29 -4.09 -15.14 -7.08
C GLU A 29 -3.40 -16.44 -6.68
N VAL A 30 -3.75 -16.94 -5.49
CA VAL A 30 -3.29 -18.24 -4.99
C VAL A 30 -4.51 -19.12 -4.71
N PRO A 31 -5.05 -19.84 -5.72
CA PRO A 31 -6.36 -20.51 -5.63
C PRO A 31 -6.48 -21.53 -4.49
N GLN A 32 -5.37 -22.13 -4.07
CA GLN A 32 -5.33 -23.13 -3.00
C GLN A 32 -5.37 -22.49 -1.59
N SER A 33 -5.17 -21.17 -1.48
CA SER A 33 -5.18 -20.46 -0.20
C SER A 33 -6.60 -20.06 0.21
N ARG A 34 -6.95 -20.29 1.47
CA ARG A 34 -8.18 -19.75 2.10
C ARG A 34 -7.94 -18.47 2.88
N SER A 35 -6.71 -18.01 2.91
CA SER A 35 -6.29 -16.76 3.55
C SER A 35 -5.75 -15.80 2.50
N VAL A 36 -5.88 -14.50 2.77
CA VAL A 36 -5.30 -13.45 1.94
C VAL A 36 -4.22 -12.71 2.73
N CYS A 37 -3.19 -12.23 2.03
CA CYS A 37 -2.24 -11.27 2.56
C CYS A 37 -2.46 -9.95 1.85
N VAL A 38 -2.50 -8.84 2.59
CA VAL A 38 -2.61 -7.50 2.04
C VAL A 38 -1.49 -6.66 2.63
N GLY A 39 -0.70 -6.05 1.74
CA GLY A 39 0.33 -5.10 2.09
C GLY A 39 0.04 -3.74 1.48
N VAL A 40 0.45 -2.67 2.18
CA VAL A 40 0.42 -1.31 1.66
C VAL A 40 1.85 -0.81 1.66
N TRP A 41 2.33 -0.37 0.50
CA TRP A 41 3.66 0.20 0.34
C TRP A 41 3.55 1.70 0.11
N VAL A 42 4.14 2.47 1.01
CA VAL A 42 4.36 3.91 0.83
C VAL A 42 5.81 4.07 0.42
N ARG A 43 6.06 4.76 -0.71
CA ARG A 43 7.43 4.97 -1.24
C ARG A 43 8.14 6.09 -0.48
N VAL A 44 8.42 5.84 0.80
CA VAL A 44 9.16 6.70 1.73
C VAL A 44 9.88 5.80 2.74
N GLY A 45 11.05 6.22 3.21
CA GLY A 45 11.79 5.53 4.27
C GLY A 45 12.84 6.41 4.91
N SER A 46 13.76 5.83 5.68
CA SER A 46 14.80 6.58 6.40
C SER A 46 15.72 7.42 5.51
N ARG A 47 15.84 7.07 4.21
CA ARG A 47 16.56 7.88 3.22
C ARG A 47 15.91 9.25 3.01
N ASP A 48 14.60 9.32 3.21
CA ASP A 48 13.78 10.52 2.99
C ASP A 48 13.57 11.31 4.29
N ASP A 49 14.16 10.86 5.41
CA ASP A 49 14.08 11.58 6.68
C ASP A 49 14.74 12.96 6.55
N PRO A 50 14.11 14.04 7.06
CA PRO A 50 14.75 15.34 7.16
C PRO A 50 16.03 15.26 7.99
N GLU A 51 17.05 16.03 7.62
CA GLU A 51 18.32 16.08 8.38
C GLU A 51 18.12 16.45 9.87
N THR A 52 17.09 17.24 10.16
CA THR A 52 16.72 17.65 11.52
C THR A 52 15.95 16.58 12.30
N CYS A 53 15.45 15.53 11.64
CA CYS A 53 14.56 14.52 12.21
C CYS A 53 14.92 13.09 11.76
N PRO A 54 16.13 12.59 12.07
CA PRO A 54 16.51 11.22 11.74
C PRO A 54 15.61 10.21 12.47
N GLY A 55 15.15 9.18 11.75
CA GLY A 55 14.28 8.12 12.27
C GLY A 55 12.79 8.45 12.19
N LEU A 56 12.40 9.55 11.54
CA LEU A 56 11.00 9.97 11.45
C LEU A 56 10.12 8.94 10.72
N ALA A 57 10.58 8.37 9.62
CA ALA A 57 9.84 7.35 8.88
C ALA A 57 9.51 6.13 9.76
N HIS A 58 10.50 5.63 10.51
CA HIS A 58 10.29 4.54 11.46
C HIS A 58 9.39 4.95 12.62
N PHE A 59 9.56 6.17 13.16
CA PHE A 59 8.67 6.66 14.21
C PHE A 59 7.21 6.71 13.75
N LEU A 60 6.94 7.20 12.53
CA LEU A 60 5.60 7.22 11.93
C LEU A 60 5.03 5.81 11.71
N GLU A 61 5.87 4.84 11.34
CA GLU A 61 5.47 3.42 11.23
C GLU A 61 4.88 2.91 12.56
N HIS A 62 5.51 3.21 13.70
CA HIS A 62 4.97 2.85 15.01
C HIS A 62 3.65 3.57 15.32
N LEU A 63 3.56 4.84 14.95
CA LEU A 63 2.35 5.64 15.20
C LEU A 63 1.16 5.21 14.34
N ALA A 64 1.38 4.55 13.21
CA ALA A 64 0.31 4.00 12.38
C ALA A 64 -0.59 3.00 13.14
N PHE A 65 -0.10 2.44 14.25
CA PHE A 65 -0.83 1.51 15.12
C PHE A 65 -1.34 2.16 16.41
N LYS A 66 -1.24 3.49 16.57
CA LYS A 66 -1.65 4.21 17.79
C LYS A 66 -3.03 4.86 17.69
N GLY A 67 -3.87 4.34 16.81
CA GLY A 67 -5.24 4.79 16.61
C GLY A 67 -5.40 5.78 15.47
N THR A 68 -6.64 5.97 15.06
CA THR A 68 -7.08 6.89 14.01
C THR A 68 -8.30 7.66 14.51
N GLU A 69 -8.79 8.65 13.74
CA GLU A 69 -10.01 9.39 14.08
C GLU A 69 -11.25 8.50 14.28
N THR A 70 -11.24 7.26 13.75
CA THR A 70 -12.40 6.35 13.78
C THR A 70 -12.16 5.05 14.53
N ARG A 71 -10.94 4.79 15.03
CA ARG A 71 -10.56 3.53 15.69
C ARG A 71 -9.48 3.77 16.74
N ASP A 72 -9.70 3.26 17.94
CA ASP A 72 -8.70 3.26 19.03
C ASP A 72 -7.58 2.23 18.77
N ALA A 73 -6.49 2.37 19.52
CA ALA A 73 -5.31 1.49 19.48
C ALA A 73 -5.50 0.18 20.25
#